data_AF-A0A937SJ41-F1
#
_entry.id   AF-A0A937SJ41-F1
#
_cell.length_a   1.000
_cell.length_b   1.000
_cell.length_c   1.000
_cell.angle_alpha   90.00
_cell.angle_beta   90.00
_cell.angle_gamma   90.00
#
_symmetry.space_group_name_H-M   'P 1'
#
loop_
_entity.id
_entity.type
_entity.pdbx_description
1 polymer ?
#
loop_
_entity_poly.entity_id
_entity_poly.type
_entity_poly.pdbx_seq_one_letter_code
_entity_poly.pdbx_strand_id
1 'polypeptide(L)'
;NLLGTGAYVAQLVQESIPLAFLLPLLFIISGFIAFAIGSSWGTFAIMIPLAIQISVSIDLNSSLFLAAVLSGSVFGDHASPISDTTVVASMASATDHIDHVRTQLPYALISGAIAAFGFLLLSMFLL
;
A
#
# COMPACT_ATOMS: atom_id res chain seq x y z
N ASN A 1 18.80 -9.68 4.92
CA ASN A 1 18.20 -10.52 5.99
C ASN A 1 19.14 -10.86 7.15
N LEU A 2 20.10 -9.98 7.53
CA LEU A 2 21.02 -10.27 8.65
C LEU A 2 20.33 -10.27 10.03
N LEU A 3 19.20 -9.56 10.15
CA LEU A 3 18.47 -9.37 11.42
C LEU A 3 17.21 -10.25 11.57
N GLY A 4 16.89 -11.09 10.58
CA GLY A 4 15.73 -12.00 10.65
C GLY A 4 14.33 -11.34 10.67
N THR A 5 14.25 -10.01 10.57
CA THR A 5 12.99 -9.25 10.75
C THR A 5 11.86 -9.68 9.83
N GLY A 6 12.17 -9.98 8.56
CA GLY A 6 11.16 -10.44 7.60
C GLY A 6 10.54 -11.80 7.99
N ALA A 7 11.36 -12.75 8.46
CA ALA A 7 10.90 -14.05 8.93
C ALA A 7 10.07 -13.94 10.22
N TYR A 8 10.50 -13.09 11.16
CA TYR A 8 9.75 -12.84 12.40
C TYR A 8 8.37 -12.23 12.13
N VAL A 9 8.29 -11.21 11.26
CA VAL A 9 7.01 -10.61 10.88
C VAL A 9 6.12 -11.61 10.15
N ALA A 10 6.69 -12.42 9.24
CA ALA A 10 5.92 -13.47 8.56
C ALA A 10 5.32 -14.48 9.54
N GLN A 11 6.08 -14.91 10.54
CA GLN A 11 5.61 -15.85 11.56
C GLN A 11 4.50 -15.24 12.44
N LEU A 12 4.66 -13.97 12.85
CA LEU A 12 3.63 -13.26 13.62
C LEU A 12 2.32 -13.11 12.83
N VAL A 13 2.43 -12.83 11.52
CA VAL A 13 1.30 -12.72 10.60
C VAL A 13 0.57 -14.06 10.47
N GLN A 14 1.30 -15.18 10.32
CA GLN A 14 0.70 -16.51 10.24
C GLN A 14 -0.10 -16.89 11.49
N GLU A 15 0.36 -16.48 12.68
CA GLU A 15 -0.30 -16.82 13.94
C GLU A 15 -1.47 -15.88 14.28
N SER A 16 -1.46 -14.63 13.80
CA SER A 16 -2.35 -13.57 14.30
C SER A 16 -3.35 -13.04 13.27
N ILE A 17 -3.10 -13.19 11.97
CA ILE A 17 -3.89 -12.56 10.92
C ILE A 17 -4.57 -13.62 10.05
N PRO A 18 -5.91 -13.68 10.00
CA PRO A 18 -6.60 -14.54 9.05
C PRO A 18 -6.19 -14.20 7.62
N LEU A 19 -5.94 -15.23 6.79
CA LEU A 19 -5.55 -15.07 5.38
C LEU A 19 -6.49 -14.13 4.60
N ALA A 20 -7.78 -14.12 4.94
CA ALA A 20 -8.79 -13.22 4.37
C ALA A 20 -8.48 -11.72 4.53
N PHE A 21 -7.65 -11.31 5.49
CA PHE A 21 -7.31 -9.89 5.70
C PHE A 21 -5.92 -9.51 5.20
N LEU A 22 -5.14 -10.46 4.68
CA LEU A 22 -3.73 -10.25 4.43
C LEU A 22 -3.46 -9.25 3.29
N LEU A 23 -4.09 -9.42 2.13
CA LEU A 23 -3.95 -8.47 1.01
C LEU A 23 -4.51 -7.08 1.30
N PRO A 24 -5.74 -6.90 1.85
CA PRO A 24 -6.24 -5.56 2.14
C PRO A 24 -5.40 -4.85 3.21
N LEU A 25 -4.85 -5.57 4.20
CA LEU A 25 -3.93 -4.97 5.18
C LEU A 25 -2.63 -4.51 4.54
N LEU A 26 -2.03 -5.31 3.65
CA LEU A 26 -0.83 -4.91 2.92
C LEU A 26 -1.09 -3.65 2.09
N PHE A 27 -2.22 -3.58 1.39
CA PHE A 27 -2.64 -2.38 0.67
C PHE A 27 -2.77 -1.15 1.60
N ILE A 28 -3.48 -1.28 2.72
CA ILE A 28 -3.71 -0.17 3.65
C ILE A 28 -2.41 0.30 4.31
N ILE A 29 -1.56 -0.63 4.77
CA ILE A 29 -0.29 -0.30 5.42
C ILE A 29 0.66 0.36 4.42
N SER A 30 0.79 -0.18 3.21
CA SER A 30 1.56 0.44 2.13
C SER A 30 1.05 1.84 1.81
N GLY A 31 -0.26 2.03 1.71
CA GLY A 31 -0.86 3.35 1.49
C GLY A 31 -0.60 4.33 2.62
N PHE A 32 -0.71 3.89 3.87
CA PHE A 32 -0.43 4.75 5.02
C PHE A 32 1.05 5.19 5.06
N ILE A 33 1.98 4.26 4.82
CA ILE A 33 3.42 4.56 4.76
C ILE A 33 3.71 5.54 3.62
N ALA A 34 3.19 5.28 2.41
CA ALA A 34 3.41 6.14 1.26
C ALA A 34 2.80 7.53 1.45
N PHE A 35 1.63 7.61 2.08
CA PHE A 35 1.00 8.89 2.44
C PHE A 35 1.88 9.69 3.41
N ALA A 36 2.44 9.04 4.43
CA ALA A 36 3.27 9.66 5.45
C ALA A 36 4.66 10.07 4.95
N ILE A 37 5.23 9.31 4.00
CA ILE A 37 6.54 9.60 3.40
C ILE A 37 6.43 10.55 2.21
N GLY A 38 5.30 10.53 1.48
CA GLY A 38 5.12 11.25 0.22
C GLY A 38 5.86 10.61 -0.96
N SER A 39 6.08 9.28 -0.92
CA SER A 39 6.80 8.57 -2.00
C SER A 39 6.37 7.12 -2.14
N SER A 40 5.94 6.76 -3.35
CA SER A 40 5.68 5.38 -3.77
C SER A 40 6.96 4.55 -3.81
N TRP A 41 8.03 5.07 -4.43
CA TRP A 41 9.32 4.37 -4.54
C TRP A 41 9.97 4.06 -3.20
N GLY A 42 9.94 5.02 -2.26
CA GLY A 42 10.45 4.80 -0.90
C GLY A 42 9.68 3.69 -0.19
N THR A 43 8.36 3.67 -0.36
CA THR A 43 7.49 2.62 0.20
C THR A 43 7.70 1.27 -0.46
N PHE A 44 7.88 1.22 -1.78
CA PHE A 44 8.19 -0.02 -2.51
C PHE A 44 9.46 -0.68 -1.99
N ALA A 45 10.52 0.10 -1.74
CA ALA A 45 11.78 -0.40 -1.22
C ALA A 45 11.64 -1.10 0.14
N ILE A 46 10.67 -0.67 0.96
CA ILE A 46 10.37 -1.25 2.28
C ILE A 46 9.40 -2.43 2.15
N MET A 47 8.31 -2.24 1.42
CA MET A 47 7.15 -3.13 1.47
C MET A 47 7.25 -4.32 0.50
N ILE A 48 7.91 -4.18 -0.64
CA ILE A 48 8.04 -5.29 -1.61
C ILE A 48 8.82 -6.48 -1.01
N PRO A 49 10.02 -6.30 -0.40
CA PRO A 49 10.74 -7.42 0.19
C PRO A 49 9.98 -8.08 1.34
N LEU A 50 9.17 -7.31 2.08
CA LEU A 50 8.33 -7.82 3.16
C LEU A 50 7.18 -8.66 2.61
N ALA A 51 6.46 -8.16 1.61
CA ALA A 51 5.34 -8.87 0.99
C ALA A 51 5.79 -10.16 0.29
N ILE A 52 6.94 -10.15 -0.39
CA ILE A 52 7.52 -11.37 -1.00
C ILE A 52 7.91 -12.39 0.07
N GLN A 53 8.48 -11.96 1.19
CA GLN A 53 8.85 -12.89 2.28
C GLN A 53 7.62 -13.51 2.92
N ILE A 54 6.55 -12.74 3.11
CA ILE A 54 5.27 -13.27 3.62
C ILE A 54 4.72 -14.30 2.63
N SER A 55 4.60 -13.97 1.34
CA SER A 55 4.01 -14.89 0.35
C SER A 55 4.78 -16.20 0.22
N VAL A 56 6.12 -16.14 0.22
CA VAL A 56 6.98 -17.33 0.18
C VAL A 56 6.85 -18.16 1.46
N SER A 57 6.67 -17.53 2.62
CA SER A 57 6.55 -18.26 3.91
C SER A 57 5.27 -19.09 4.05
N ILE A 58 4.22 -18.72 3.32
CA ILE A 58 2.90 -19.38 3.31
C ILE A 58 2.62 -20.11 1.99
N ASP A 59 3.61 -20.21 1.10
CA ASP A 59 3.52 -20.87 -0.21
C ASP A 59 2.36 -20.36 -1.09
N LEU A 60 2.14 -19.03 -1.10
CA LEU A 60 1.10 -18.38 -1.91
C LEU A 60 1.69 -17.53 -3.04
N ASN A 61 0.85 -17.22 -4.03
CA ASN A 61 1.23 -16.48 -5.22
C ASN A 61 1.71 -15.05 -4.89
N SER A 62 3.02 -14.82 -4.97
CA SER A 62 3.67 -13.53 -4.72
C SER A 62 3.16 -12.37 -5.57
N SER A 63 2.57 -12.63 -6.75
CA SER A 63 2.02 -11.56 -7.61
C SER A 63 0.84 -10.85 -6.96
N LEU A 64 0.01 -11.54 -6.16
CA LEU A 64 -1.12 -10.92 -5.45
C LEU A 64 -0.63 -9.99 -4.33
N PHE A 65 0.40 -10.41 -3.60
CA PHE A 65 1.05 -9.65 -2.55
C PHE A 65 1.74 -8.41 -3.11
N LEU A 66 2.43 -8.56 -4.24
CA LEU A 66 3.05 -7.46 -4.95
C LEU A 66 1.99 -6.47 -5.45
N ALA A 67 0.88 -6.95 -6.01
CA ALA A 67 -0.21 -6.09 -6.45
C ALA A 67 -0.78 -5.24 -5.29
N ALA A 68 -1.02 -5.86 -4.13
CA ALA A 68 -1.51 -5.14 -2.94
C ALA A 68 -0.55 -4.03 -2.49
N VAL A 69 0.74 -4.32 -2.38
CA VAL A 69 1.76 -3.34 -2.00
C VAL A 69 1.91 -2.23 -3.02
N LEU A 70 1.97 -2.58 -4.31
CA LEU A 70 2.15 -1.60 -5.37
C LEU A 70 0.97 -0.64 -5.42
N SER A 71 -0.26 -1.18 -5.44
CA SER A 71 -1.48 -0.38 -5.44
C SER A 71 -1.59 0.51 -4.20
N GLY A 72 -1.28 -0.03 -3.02
CA GLY A 72 -1.33 0.72 -1.77
C GLY A 72 -0.36 1.89 -1.79
N SER A 73 0.90 1.64 -2.14
CA SER A 73 1.91 2.69 -2.12
C SER A 73 1.64 3.80 -3.15
N VAL A 74 1.13 3.47 -4.33
CA VAL A 74 0.73 4.49 -5.33
C VAL A 74 -0.46 5.31 -4.84
N PHE A 75 -1.47 4.65 -4.26
CA PHE A 75 -2.62 5.34 -3.67
C PHE A 75 -2.19 6.32 -2.58
N GLY A 76 -1.34 5.89 -1.65
CA GLY A 76 -0.87 6.73 -0.54
C GLY A 76 -0.05 7.92 -1.02
N ASP A 77 0.88 7.70 -1.95
CA ASP A 77 1.71 8.74 -2.57
C ASP A 77 0.83 9.80 -3.24
N HIS A 78 -0.12 9.38 -4.08
CA HIS A 78 -1.06 10.27 -4.76
C HIS A 78 -1.92 11.08 -3.78
N ALA A 79 -2.37 10.47 -2.68
CA ALA A 79 -3.19 11.16 -1.69
C ALA A 79 -2.39 12.13 -0.79
N SER A 80 -1.05 12.00 -0.75
CA SER A 80 -0.20 12.72 0.18
C SER A 80 -0.08 14.21 -0.15
N PRO A 81 -0.25 15.12 0.82
CA PRO A 81 0.05 16.54 0.65
C PRO A 81 1.55 16.79 0.40
N ILE A 82 2.43 15.94 0.92
CA ILE A 82 3.88 16.17 0.84
C ILE A 82 4.54 15.43 -0.33
N SER A 83 3.78 14.75 -1.18
CA SER A 83 4.32 14.06 -2.34
C SER A 83 4.80 15.04 -3.41
N ASP A 84 5.97 14.76 -3.99
CA ASP A 84 6.50 15.50 -5.13
C ASP A 84 5.51 15.52 -6.30
N THR A 85 4.76 14.44 -6.51
CA THR A 85 3.76 14.37 -7.59
C THR A 85 2.59 15.31 -7.33
N THR A 86 2.10 15.37 -6.10
CA THR A 86 1.03 16.28 -5.66
C THR A 86 1.47 17.74 -5.74
N VAL A 87 2.70 18.04 -5.30
CA VAL A 87 3.29 19.39 -5.38
C VAL A 87 3.40 19.83 -6.84
N VAL A 88 4.00 19.00 -7.70
CA VAL A 88 4.14 19.31 -9.13
C VAL A 88 2.79 19.44 -9.82
N ALA A 89 1.80 18.60 -9.48
CA ALA A 89 0.45 18.69 -10.04
C ALA A 89 -0.27 20.01 -9.65
N SER A 90 -0.16 20.44 -8.39
CA SER A 90 -0.74 21.72 -7.95
C SER A 90 -0.09 22.92 -8.64
N MET A 91 1.24 22.92 -8.79
CA MET A 91 1.96 23.96 -9.55
C MET A 91 1.57 23.98 -11.02
N ALA A 92 1.53 22.82 -11.67
CA ALA A 92 1.19 22.70 -13.10
C ALA A 92 -0.25 23.12 -13.40
N SER A 93 -1.16 22.94 -12.45
CA SER A 93 -2.56 23.38 -12.55
C SER A 93 -2.80 24.82 -12.11
N ALA A 94 -1.76 25.53 -11.64
CA ALA A 94 -1.86 26.87 -11.08
C ALA A 94 -2.93 27.00 -9.97
N THR A 95 -3.06 25.97 -9.15
CA THR A 95 -3.99 25.92 -8.01
C THR A 95 -3.26 26.08 -6.68
N ASP A 96 -3.96 26.55 -5.65
CA ASP A 96 -3.42 26.48 -4.30
C ASP A 96 -3.20 25.01 -3.91
N HIS A 97 -2.03 24.73 -3.33
CA HIS A 97 -1.60 23.38 -3.03
C HIS A 97 -2.57 22.65 -2.09
N ILE A 98 -3.05 23.33 -1.04
CA ILE A 98 -3.96 22.70 -0.08
C ILE A 98 -5.34 22.49 -0.68
N ASP A 99 -5.79 23.39 -1.56
CA ASP A 99 -7.05 23.20 -2.29
C ASP A 99 -6.97 22.04 -3.28
N HIS A 100 -5.83 21.87 -3.95
CA HIS A 100 -5.58 20.71 -4.82
C HIS A 100 -5.65 19.40 -4.03
N VAL A 101 -5.00 19.31 -2.87
CA VAL A 101 -5.04 18.15 -1.98
C VAL A 101 -6.46 17.87 -1.49
N ARG A 102 -7.16 18.89 -1.00
CA ARG A 102 -8.53 18.75 -0.45
C ARG A 102 -9.53 18.28 -1.50
N THR A 103 -9.40 18.75 -2.74
CA THR A 103 -10.33 18.41 -3.81
C THR A 103 -10.07 17.01 -4.37
N GLN A 104 -8.82 16.55 -4.44
CA GLN A 104 -8.51 15.20 -4.92
C GLN A 104 -8.78 14.10 -3.88
N LEU A 105 -8.60 14.39 -2.59
CA LEU A 105 -8.62 13.36 -1.53
C LEU A 105 -9.92 12.56 -1.47
N PRO A 106 -11.13 13.15 -1.63
CA PRO A 106 -12.37 12.38 -1.70
C PRO A 106 -12.38 11.34 -2.83
N TYR A 107 -11.88 11.70 -4.02
CA TYR A 107 -11.81 10.77 -5.16
C TYR A 107 -10.78 9.67 -4.94
N ALA A 108 -9.63 10.03 -4.37
CA ALA A 108 -8.60 9.07 -3.99
C ALA A 108 -9.14 8.07 -2.96
N LEU A 109 -9.85 8.54 -1.93
CA LEU A 109 -10.44 7.69 -0.89
C LEU A 109 -11.52 6.74 -1.44
N ILE A 110 -12.37 7.20 -2.36
CA ILE A 110 -13.34 6.32 -3.03
C ILE A 110 -12.61 5.21 -3.79
N SER A 111 -11.59 5.57 -4.56
CA SER A 111 -10.78 4.61 -5.32
C SER A 111 -10.04 3.64 -4.41
N GLY A 112 -9.47 4.15 -3.31
CA GLY A 112 -8.79 3.37 -2.28
C GLY A 112 -9.73 2.41 -1.55
N ALA A 113 -10.97 2.81 -1.26
CA ALA A 113 -11.99 1.95 -0.66
C ALA A 113 -12.39 0.80 -1.61
N ILE A 114 -12.59 1.10 -2.90
CA ILE A 114 -12.88 0.10 -3.93
C ILE A 114 -11.71 -0.89 -4.05
N ALA A 115 -10.47 -0.39 -4.08
CA ALA A 115 -9.28 -1.23 -4.13
C ALA A 115 -9.13 -2.11 -2.89
N ALA A 116 -9.31 -1.55 -1.69
CA ALA A 116 -9.27 -2.30 -0.44
C ALA A 116 -10.32 -3.42 -0.40
N PHE A 117 -11.55 -3.13 -0.85
CA PHE A 117 -12.59 -4.15 -0.99
C PHE A 117 -12.24 -5.21 -2.03
N GLY A 118 -11.67 -4.81 -3.17
CA GLY A 118 -11.18 -5.74 -4.19
C GLY A 118 -10.09 -6.67 -3.63
N PHE A 119 -9.13 -6.15 -2.89
CA PHE A 119 -8.10 -6.96 -2.23
C PHE A 119 -8.68 -7.88 -1.16
N LEU A 120 -9.70 -7.45 -0.41
CA LEU A 120 -10.43 -8.31 0.52
C LEU A 120 -11.06 -9.51 -0.21
N LEU A 121 -11.75 -9.27 -1.33
CA LEU A 121 -12.32 -10.36 -2.13
C LEU A 121 -11.23 -11.29 -2.68
N LEU A 122 -10.15 -10.75 -3.24
CA LEU A 122 -9.02 -11.57 -3.71
C LEU A 122 -8.43 -12.40 -2.57
N SER A 123 -8.31 -11.84 -1.37
CA SER A 123 -7.83 -12.54 -0.18
C SER A 123 -8.77 -13.64 0.30
N MET A 124 -10.09 -13.50 0.10
CA MET A 124 -11.08 -14.51 0.49
C MET A 124 -11.20 -15.68 -0.50
N PHE A 125 -10.92 -15.44 -1.78
CA PHE A 125 -11.13 -16.43 -2.84
C PHE A 125 -9.83 -17.05 -3.38
N LEU A 126 -8.70 -16.36 -3.26
CA LEU A 126 -7.42 -16.77 -3.88
C LEU A 126 -6.28 -17.00 -2.88
N LEU A 127 -6.44 -16.62 -1.60
CA LEU A 127 -5.53 -16.99 -0.51
C LEU A 127 -6.21 -18.01 0.41
#